data_AF-A0AAN5I866-F1
#
_entry.id   AF-A0AAN5I866-F1
#
_cell.length_a   1.000
_cell.length_b   1.000
_cell.length_c   1.000
_cell.angle_alpha   90.00
_cell.angle_beta   90.00
_cell.angle_gamma   90.00
#
_symmetry.space_group_name_H-M   'P 1'
#
loop_
_entity.id
_entity.type
_entity.pdbx_description
1 polymer ?
#
loop_
_entity_poly.entity_id
_entity_poly.type
_entity_poly.pdbx_seq_one_letter_code
_entity_poly.pdbx_strand_id
1 'polypeptide(L)'
;MHNWTIALSNKTATEAYSYFSEFLNSLLDAFVPLKHSQSSSGYPKYLAQLHDRLTKLHEGAPNSDATHSLRVRFDKALKNFESKREHNAVNSKNANLFFQFCKSRFKVNTSSLPGIVDSNGNVLLTDKEKANSFSKFFSRVQTPPKDSSPPSLTLPKSSFDLPFIPISDILIAISQIVPKCSVLHLGRLKTRSQYILNGNIISPKDEVRDLGIFFTRNLHFGHHIDQITRKARSLCNLLLRSFSISPPDILGLVNQVESEQREFTRRILGRFKLPYLPYPERLKHFQLDTLEYRRSLNDMYFLYDSLHEFVLLDTSSLYAIA
;
A
#
# COMPACT_ATOMS: atom_id res chain seq x y z
N MET A 1 18.47 -32.50 30.76
CA MET A 1 17.18 -31.81 30.96
C MET A 1 17.36 -30.73 32.02
N HIS A 2 17.02 -29.48 31.71
CA HIS A 2 17.06 -28.38 32.68
C HIS A 2 15.81 -28.44 33.58
N ASN A 3 15.99 -28.46 34.91
CA ASN A 3 14.87 -28.60 35.85
C ASN A 3 14.26 -27.23 36.18
N TRP A 4 13.23 -26.87 35.42
CA TRP A 4 12.51 -25.60 35.53
C TRP A 4 11.85 -25.37 36.89
N THR A 5 11.41 -26.43 37.56
CA THR A 5 10.73 -26.34 38.85
C THR A 5 11.67 -25.82 39.93
N ILE A 6 12.92 -26.26 39.91
CA ILE A 6 13.96 -25.77 40.83
C ILE A 6 14.47 -24.40 40.35
N ALA A 7 14.72 -24.24 39.05
CA ALA A 7 15.29 -23.02 38.49
C ALA A 7 14.41 -21.77 38.67
N LEU A 8 13.08 -21.96 38.74
CA LEU A 8 12.12 -20.89 38.97
C LEU A 8 11.62 -20.80 40.42
N SER A 9 11.97 -21.78 41.27
CA SER A 9 11.59 -21.74 42.69
C SER A 9 12.23 -20.53 43.37
N ASN A 10 11.43 -19.80 44.15
CA ASN A 10 11.82 -18.58 44.87
C ASN A 10 12.22 -17.37 44.00
N LYS A 11 11.85 -17.34 42.72
CA LYS A 11 11.99 -16.15 41.86
C LYS A 11 10.68 -15.38 41.77
N THR A 12 10.77 -14.05 41.78
CA THR A 12 9.64 -13.19 41.38
C THR A 12 9.36 -13.33 39.87
N ALA A 13 8.19 -12.91 39.41
CA ALA A 13 7.81 -13.02 37.99
C ALA A 13 8.84 -12.37 37.04
N THR A 14 9.40 -11.23 37.43
CA THR A 14 10.43 -10.53 36.64
C THR A 14 11.74 -11.31 36.63
N GLU A 15 12.20 -11.80 37.77
CA GLU A 15 13.44 -12.59 37.86
C GLU A 15 13.32 -13.94 37.14
N ALA A 16 12.14 -14.56 37.17
CA ALA A 16 11.83 -15.76 36.42
C ALA A 16 11.90 -15.51 34.91
N TYR A 17 11.36 -14.38 34.44
CA TYR A 17 11.42 -13.97 33.03
C TYR A 17 12.85 -13.65 32.57
N SER A 18 13.61 -12.90 33.36
CA SER A 18 15.02 -12.61 33.05
C SER A 18 15.84 -13.90 32.95
N TYR A 19 15.69 -14.81 33.92
CA TYR A 19 16.36 -16.10 33.91
C TYR A 19 16.00 -16.95 32.70
N PHE A 20 14.70 -17.03 32.37
CA PHE A 20 14.22 -17.75 31.19
C PHE A 20 14.78 -17.16 29.88
N SER A 21 14.83 -15.83 29.77
CA SER A 21 15.33 -15.13 28.59
C SER A 21 16.83 -15.34 28.41
N GLU A 22 17.61 -15.29 29.49
CA GLU A 22 19.04 -15.59 29.47
C GLU A 22 19.31 -17.05 29.06
N PHE A 23 18.56 -17.99 29.64
CA PHE A 23 18.66 -19.40 29.28
C PHE A 23 18.34 -19.62 27.79
N LEU A 24 17.26 -19.01 27.27
CA LEU A 24 16.92 -19.10 25.84
C LEU A 24 17.99 -18.51 24.94
N ASN A 25 18.52 -17.32 25.27
CA ASN A 25 19.58 -16.71 24.46
C ASN A 25 20.84 -17.60 24.46
N SER A 26 21.19 -18.24 25.58
CA SER A 26 22.32 -19.17 25.65
C SER A 26 22.16 -20.39 24.74
N LEU A 27 20.92 -20.89 24.59
CA LEU A 27 20.62 -21.99 23.67
C LEU A 27 20.68 -21.53 22.21
N LEU A 28 20.20 -20.32 21.92
CA LEU A 28 20.30 -19.75 20.57
C LEU A 28 21.77 -19.59 20.17
N ASP A 29 22.62 -19.04 21.03
CA ASP A 29 24.06 -18.90 20.76
C ASP A 29 24.75 -20.25 20.55
N ALA A 30 24.38 -21.27 21.32
CA ALA A 30 25.01 -22.60 21.24
C ALA A 30 24.60 -23.39 19.99
N PHE A 31 23.40 -23.17 19.46
CA PHE A 31 22.79 -24.05 18.46
C PHE A 31 22.34 -23.36 17.16
N VAL A 32 22.32 -22.02 17.09
CA VAL A 32 21.88 -21.26 15.91
C VAL A 32 23.03 -20.42 15.36
N PRO A 33 23.60 -20.77 14.19
CA PRO A 33 24.63 -19.97 13.55
C PRO A 33 24.08 -18.59 13.15
N LEU A 34 24.56 -17.53 13.81
CA LEU A 34 24.14 -16.16 13.52
C LEU A 34 24.84 -15.63 12.25
N LYS A 35 24.06 -15.08 11.32
CA LYS A 35 24.58 -14.39 10.13
C LYS A 35 24.44 -12.89 10.33
N HIS A 36 25.56 -12.19 10.44
CA HIS A 36 25.57 -10.73 10.50
C HIS A 36 25.13 -10.15 9.16
N SER A 37 24.04 -9.38 9.18
CA SER A 37 23.54 -8.68 7.99
C SER A 37 24.26 -7.34 7.84
N GLN A 38 24.73 -7.03 6.63
CA GLN A 38 25.10 -5.66 6.30
C GLN A 38 23.83 -4.92 5.87
N SER A 39 23.28 -4.07 6.73
CA SER A 39 22.13 -3.23 6.36
C SER A 39 22.52 -1.77 6.19
N SER A 40 22.27 -1.21 5.00
CA SER A 40 21.94 0.21 4.86
C SER A 40 20.42 0.34 5.01
N SER A 41 19.95 0.76 6.17
CA SER A 41 18.51 0.71 6.52
C SER A 41 17.61 1.64 5.70
N GLY A 42 18.16 2.46 4.79
CA GLY A 42 17.44 3.46 4.00
C GLY A 42 16.77 4.56 4.84
N TYR A 43 16.99 4.57 6.16
CA TYR A 43 16.36 5.49 7.09
C TYR A 43 17.17 6.80 7.23
N PRO A 44 16.52 7.91 7.64
CA PRO A 44 17.21 9.10 8.11
C PRO A 44 18.20 8.76 9.24
N LYS A 45 19.31 9.51 9.32
CA LYS A 45 20.46 9.22 10.20
C LYS A 45 20.09 8.79 11.63
N TYR A 46 19.18 9.51 12.29
CA TYR A 46 18.81 9.19 13.68
C TYR A 46 18.01 7.89 13.81
N LEU A 47 17.17 7.55 12.82
CA LEU A 47 16.44 6.29 12.76
C LEU A 47 17.36 5.14 12.38
N ALA A 48 18.28 5.35 11.44
CA ALA A 48 19.29 4.37 11.07
C ALA A 48 20.14 3.98 12.28
N GLN A 49 20.61 4.96 13.08
CA GLN A 49 21.35 4.69 14.31
C GLN A 49 20.56 3.85 15.32
N LEU A 50 19.26 4.14 15.50
CA LEU A 50 18.40 3.36 16.39
C LEU A 50 18.15 1.95 15.86
N HIS A 51 17.91 1.84 14.56
CA HIS A 51 17.71 0.58 13.87
C HIS A 51 18.95 -0.30 13.98
N ASP A 52 20.13 0.20 13.61
CA ASP A 52 21.38 -0.56 13.63
C ASP A 52 21.74 -1.02 15.05
N ARG A 53 21.47 -0.17 16.05
CA ARG A 53 21.64 -0.56 17.46
C ARG A 53 20.65 -1.65 17.87
N LEU A 54 19.40 -1.55 17.41
CA LEU A 54 18.38 -2.57 17.64
C LEU A 54 18.76 -3.89 16.97
N THR A 55 19.20 -3.87 15.71
CA THR A 55 19.63 -5.05 14.97
C THR A 55 20.76 -5.76 15.70
N LYS A 56 21.82 -5.04 16.08
CA LYS A 56 22.95 -5.61 16.84
C LYS A 56 22.52 -6.22 18.18
N LEU A 57 21.65 -5.54 18.92
CA LEU A 57 21.19 -6.04 20.21
C LEU A 57 20.23 -7.23 20.06
N HIS A 58 19.41 -7.22 19.01
CA HIS A 58 18.50 -8.31 18.68
C HIS A 58 19.23 -9.55 18.18
N GLU A 59 20.37 -9.39 17.49
CA GLU A 59 21.22 -10.50 17.08
C GLU A 59 21.82 -11.26 18.28
N GLY A 60 22.28 -10.55 19.32
CA GLY A 60 22.91 -11.18 20.49
C GLY A 60 21.98 -11.53 21.64
N ALA A 61 20.86 -10.82 21.82
CA ALA A 61 19.94 -11.04 22.93
C ALA A 61 18.49 -10.67 22.56
N PRO A 62 17.86 -11.40 21.63
CA PRO A 62 16.56 -11.03 21.06
C PRO A 62 15.45 -10.87 22.10
N ASN A 63 15.49 -11.66 23.18
CA ASN A 63 14.47 -11.71 24.22
C ASN A 63 14.80 -10.86 25.48
N SER A 64 15.87 -10.07 25.46
CA SER A 64 16.21 -9.25 26.63
C SER A 64 15.29 -8.03 26.79
N ASP A 65 15.09 -7.61 28.04
CA ASP A 65 14.35 -6.36 28.36
C ASP A 65 14.94 -5.14 27.66
N ALA A 66 16.27 -5.13 27.48
CA ALA A 66 16.99 -4.09 26.77
C ALA A 66 16.62 -4.07 25.28
N THR A 67 16.53 -5.24 24.63
CA THR A 67 16.08 -5.38 23.23
C THR A 67 14.63 -4.94 23.06
N HIS A 68 13.74 -5.38 23.96
CA HIS A 68 12.35 -5.00 23.93
C HIS A 68 12.18 -3.48 24.11
N SER A 69 12.86 -2.90 25.09
CA SER A 69 12.82 -1.45 25.36
C SER A 69 13.36 -0.63 24.17
N LEU A 70 14.44 -1.09 23.52
CA LEU A 70 15.00 -0.43 22.35
C LEU A 70 14.09 -0.56 21.12
N ARG A 71 13.40 -1.69 20.96
CA ARG A 71 12.40 -1.91 19.92
C ARG A 71 11.23 -0.93 20.07
N VAL A 72 10.64 -0.84 21.27
CA VAL A 72 9.56 0.12 21.57
C VAL A 72 10.00 1.56 21.27
N ARG A 73 11.24 1.91 21.61
CA ARG A 73 11.80 3.24 21.31
C ARG A 73 11.95 3.48 19.82
N PHE A 74 12.44 2.49 19.06
CA PHE A 74 12.56 2.56 17.62
C PHE A 74 11.18 2.71 16.95
N ASP A 75 10.21 1.88 17.32
CA ASP A 75 8.85 1.92 16.78
C ASP A 75 8.17 3.27 17.03
N LYS A 76 8.34 3.83 18.23
CA LYS A 76 7.86 5.18 18.55
C LYS A 76 8.53 6.26 17.70
N ALA A 77 9.84 6.16 17.49
CA ALA A 77 10.60 7.10 16.67
C ALA A 77 10.20 7.01 15.18
N LEU A 78 9.98 5.79 14.68
CA LEU A 78 9.53 5.50 13.33
C LEU A 78 8.10 6.04 13.10
N LYS A 79 7.19 5.80 14.04
CA LYS A 79 5.83 6.35 13.99
C LYS A 79 5.85 7.88 13.93
N ASN A 80 6.62 8.52 14.80
CA ASN A 80 6.75 9.98 14.81
C ASN A 80 7.36 10.53 13.51
N PHE A 81 8.32 9.81 12.92
CA PHE A 81 8.91 10.17 11.63
C PHE A 81 7.85 10.13 10.52
N GLU A 82 7.11 9.03 10.43
CA GLU A 82 6.08 8.82 9.42
C GLU A 82 4.97 9.88 9.55
N SER A 83 4.50 10.17 10.77
CA SER A 83 3.51 11.23 11.01
C SER A 83 4.03 12.61 10.60
N LYS A 84 5.31 12.93 10.88
CA LYS A 84 5.91 14.19 10.42
C LYS A 84 6.06 14.24 8.90
N ARG A 85 6.45 13.14 8.28
CA ARG A 85 6.60 13.03 6.83
C ARG A 85 5.26 13.27 6.13
N GLU A 86 4.19 12.67 6.65
CA GLU A 86 2.82 12.86 6.20
C GLU A 86 2.34 14.30 6.39
N HIS A 87 2.49 14.85 7.60
CA HIS A 87 2.13 16.24 7.90
C HIS A 87 2.86 17.24 6.99
N ASN A 88 4.15 17.01 6.73
CA ASN A 88 4.93 17.87 5.83
C ASN A 88 4.49 17.72 4.38
N ALA A 89 4.14 16.51 3.92
CA ALA A 89 3.62 16.30 2.57
C ALA A 89 2.32 17.10 2.34
N VAL A 90 1.42 17.13 3.34
CA VAL A 90 0.16 17.90 3.28
C VAL A 90 0.40 19.40 3.38
N ASN A 91 1.24 19.85 4.32
CA ASN A 91 1.37 21.27 4.67
C ASN A 91 2.47 22.03 3.92
N SER A 92 3.34 21.34 3.16
CA SER A 92 4.45 21.98 2.42
C SER A 92 4.02 22.93 1.31
N LYS A 93 2.74 22.94 0.92
CA LYS A 93 2.19 23.64 -0.27
C LYS A 93 2.92 23.27 -1.59
N ASN A 94 3.73 22.22 -1.58
CA ASN A 94 4.51 21.76 -2.72
C ASN A 94 3.86 20.51 -3.30
N ALA A 95 3.17 20.66 -4.43
CA ALA A 95 2.48 19.57 -5.11
C ALA A 95 3.41 18.39 -5.45
N ASN A 96 4.68 18.65 -5.77
CA ASN A 96 5.63 17.59 -6.11
C ASN A 96 5.99 16.72 -4.89
N LEU A 97 6.23 17.34 -3.73
CA LEU A 97 6.49 16.60 -2.48
C LEU A 97 5.29 15.75 -2.07
N PHE A 98 4.09 16.30 -2.24
CA PHE A 98 2.84 15.60 -1.99
C PHE A 98 2.67 14.37 -2.89
N PHE A 99 2.83 14.53 -4.21
CA PHE A 99 2.72 13.40 -5.15
C PHE A 99 3.84 12.39 -4.98
N GLN A 100 5.05 12.82 -4.60
CA GLN A 100 6.16 11.93 -4.29
C GLN A 100 5.88 11.09 -3.04
N PHE A 101 5.34 11.70 -1.98
CA PHE A 101 4.89 10.99 -0.78
C PHE A 101 3.82 9.95 -1.14
N CYS A 102 2.79 10.36 -1.89
CA CYS A 102 1.74 9.45 -2.34
C CYS A 102 2.34 8.26 -3.10
N LYS A 103 3.14 8.50 -4.14
CA LYS A 103 3.79 7.44 -4.93
C LYS A 103 4.64 6.48 -4.09
N SER A 104 5.31 6.98 -3.05
CA SER A 104 6.13 6.14 -2.16
C SER A 104 5.30 5.12 -1.36
N ARG A 105 4.03 5.42 -1.06
CA ARG A 105 3.11 4.52 -0.36
C ARG A 105 2.52 3.42 -1.26
N PHE A 106 2.39 3.69 -2.57
CA PHE A 106 1.87 2.72 -3.54
C PHE A 106 2.94 1.92 -4.27
N LYS A 107 4.22 2.23 -4.03
CA LYS A 107 5.29 1.41 -4.59
C LYS A 107 5.15 0.02 -3.97
N VAL A 108 4.68 -0.94 -4.77
CA VAL A 108 4.58 -2.34 -4.37
C VAL A 108 5.97 -2.76 -3.91
N ASN A 109 6.11 -3.11 -2.63
CA ASN A 109 7.32 -3.75 -2.16
C ASN A 109 7.37 -5.10 -2.86
N THR A 110 8.26 -5.25 -3.85
CA THR A 110 8.53 -6.52 -4.54
C THR A 110 9.08 -7.60 -3.60
N SER A 111 9.22 -7.29 -2.31
CA SER A 111 9.74 -8.12 -1.24
C SER A 111 8.76 -8.30 -0.07
N SER A 112 7.50 -7.86 -0.16
CA SER A 112 6.54 -8.15 0.92
C SER A 112 6.17 -9.62 0.87
N LEU A 113 6.55 -10.35 1.92
CA LEU A 113 6.08 -11.72 2.13
C LEU A 113 4.55 -11.74 2.09
N PRO A 114 3.93 -12.74 1.43
CA PRO A 114 2.49 -12.93 1.44
C PRO A 114 1.94 -12.88 2.86
N GLY A 115 0.72 -12.34 3.02
CA GLY A 115 0.02 -12.39 4.29
C GLY A 115 -0.08 -13.84 4.78
N ILE A 116 0.15 -14.07 6.07
CA ILE A 116 0.04 -15.42 6.63
C ILE A 116 -1.42 -15.87 6.51
N VAL A 117 -1.63 -16.97 5.81
CA VAL A 117 -2.93 -17.61 5.67
C VAL A 117 -3.02 -18.81 6.61
N ASP A 118 -4.20 -19.05 7.18
CA ASP A 118 -4.46 -20.28 7.93
C ASP A 118 -4.63 -21.50 7.01
N SER A 119 -4.79 -22.67 7.60
CA SER A 119 -5.05 -23.93 6.88
C SER A 119 -6.36 -23.93 6.08
N ASN A 120 -7.23 -22.95 6.31
CA ASN A 120 -8.52 -22.79 5.66
C ASN A 120 -8.47 -21.71 4.56
N GLY A 121 -7.31 -21.10 4.33
CA GLY A 121 -7.11 -20.03 3.34
C GLY A 121 -7.49 -18.63 3.81
N ASN A 122 -7.81 -18.43 5.09
CA ASN A 122 -8.12 -17.10 5.62
C ASN A 122 -6.85 -16.31 5.90
N VAL A 123 -6.80 -15.06 5.45
CA VAL A 123 -5.71 -14.13 5.74
C VAL A 123 -5.77 -13.69 7.21
N LEU A 124 -4.68 -13.91 7.95
CA LEU A 124 -4.59 -13.57 9.36
C LEU A 124 -4.15 -12.11 9.54
N LEU A 125 -5.01 -11.30 10.14
CA LEU A 125 -4.80 -9.85 10.22
C LEU A 125 -4.22 -9.44 11.57
N THR A 126 -4.56 -10.15 12.65
CA THR A 126 -4.10 -9.81 14.01
C THR A 126 -2.91 -10.67 14.45
N ASP A 127 -2.04 -10.12 15.29
CA ASP A 127 -0.87 -10.85 15.81
C ASP A 127 -1.29 -12.05 16.67
N LYS A 128 -2.45 -11.96 17.33
CA LYS A 128 -3.07 -13.06 18.09
C LYS A 128 -3.49 -14.22 17.17
N GLU A 129 -4.13 -13.91 16.04
CA GLU A 129 -4.51 -14.92 15.04
C GLU A 129 -3.27 -15.62 14.47
N LYS A 130 -2.24 -14.86 14.10
CA LYS A 130 -0.97 -15.38 13.59
C LYS A 130 -0.32 -16.34 14.60
N ALA A 131 -0.17 -15.90 15.85
CA ALA A 131 0.44 -16.70 16.92
C ALA A 131 -0.33 -18.02 17.16
N ASN A 132 -1.67 -17.98 17.16
CA ASN A 132 -2.50 -19.16 17.32
C ASN A 132 -2.37 -20.14 16.14
N SER A 133 -2.31 -19.62 14.91
CA SER A 133 -2.12 -20.45 13.72
C SER A 133 -0.74 -21.14 13.74
N PHE A 134 0.32 -20.40 14.07
CA PHE A 134 1.66 -20.97 14.23
C PHE A 134 1.70 -22.05 15.32
N SER A 135 1.09 -21.80 16.48
CA SER A 135 1.03 -22.77 17.57
C SER A 135 0.36 -24.09 17.15
N LYS A 136 -0.76 -24.01 16.42
CA LYS A 136 -1.46 -25.17 15.85
C LYS A 136 -0.64 -25.92 14.80
N PHE A 137 0.11 -25.19 13.97
CA PHE A 137 0.96 -25.80 12.96
C PHE A 137 2.15 -26.52 13.62
N PHE A 138 2.88 -25.86 14.51
CA PHE A 138 4.07 -26.41 15.14
C PHE A 138 3.76 -27.62 16.03
N SER A 139 2.59 -27.64 16.70
CA SER A 139 2.14 -28.84 17.43
C SER A 139 1.88 -30.03 16.50
N ARG A 140 1.44 -29.78 15.26
CA ARG A 140 1.19 -30.82 14.25
C ARG A 140 2.46 -31.36 13.60
N VAL A 141 3.48 -30.52 13.36
CA VAL A 141 4.72 -30.91 12.66
C VAL A 141 5.87 -31.30 13.58
N GLN A 142 5.64 -31.31 14.89
CA GLN A 142 6.64 -31.71 15.87
C GLN A 142 7.14 -33.12 15.57
N THR A 143 8.37 -33.20 15.06
CA THR A 143 9.04 -34.44 14.71
C THR A 143 10.02 -34.82 15.82
N PRO A 144 10.15 -36.10 16.19
CA PRO A 144 11.26 -36.55 17.03
C PRO A 144 12.61 -36.19 16.37
N PRO A 145 13.66 -35.87 17.14
CA PRO A 145 14.95 -35.48 16.59
C PRO A 145 15.48 -36.58 15.67
N LYS A 146 15.85 -36.20 14.44
CA LYS A 146 16.57 -37.07 13.50
C LYS A 146 18.05 -36.71 13.54
N ASP A 147 18.89 -37.67 13.91
CA ASP A 147 20.36 -37.58 13.92
C ASP A 147 20.95 -37.70 12.51
N SER A 148 20.63 -36.77 11.61
CA SER A 148 21.24 -36.74 10.27
C SER A 148 21.88 -35.40 9.97
N SER A 149 23.15 -35.44 9.51
CA SER A 149 23.95 -34.28 9.14
C SER A 149 23.31 -33.43 8.04
N PRO A 150 23.44 -32.09 8.09
CA PRO A 150 22.83 -31.20 7.10
C PRO A 150 23.48 -31.31 5.71
N PRO A 151 22.70 -31.16 4.62
CA PRO A 151 23.23 -31.17 3.25
C PRO A 151 23.96 -29.87 2.92
N SER A 152 25.07 -29.97 2.19
CA SER A 152 25.90 -28.81 1.81
C SER A 152 25.23 -27.99 0.70
N LEU A 153 25.15 -26.68 0.91
CA LEU A 153 24.68 -25.71 -0.08
C LEU A 153 25.84 -25.30 -1.02
N THR A 154 25.80 -25.74 -2.27
CA THR A 154 26.63 -25.19 -3.35
C THR A 154 25.95 -23.99 -3.97
N LEU A 155 26.58 -22.82 -3.87
CA LEU A 155 26.10 -21.56 -4.45
C LEU A 155 26.46 -21.48 -5.95
N PRO A 156 25.52 -21.19 -6.86
CA PRO A 156 25.85 -20.93 -8.26
C PRO A 156 26.57 -19.59 -8.37
N LYS A 157 27.80 -19.61 -8.88
CA LYS A 157 28.52 -18.42 -9.36
C LYS A 157 28.09 -18.20 -10.81
N SER A 158 27.04 -17.42 -11.07
CA SER A 158 26.82 -16.85 -12.41
C SER A 158 26.87 -15.33 -12.33
N SER A 159 27.89 -14.75 -12.96
CA SER A 159 27.99 -13.32 -13.22
C SER A 159 26.84 -12.88 -14.12
N PHE A 160 26.25 -11.73 -13.81
CA PHE A 160 25.34 -11.06 -14.73
C PHE A 160 26.17 -10.26 -15.73
N ASP A 161 26.47 -10.85 -16.89
CA ASP A 161 27.02 -10.11 -18.02
C ASP A 161 25.88 -9.61 -18.92
N LEU A 162 25.76 -8.29 -19.04
CA LEU A 162 24.84 -7.65 -19.98
C LEU A 162 25.41 -7.74 -21.41
N PRO A 163 24.63 -8.16 -22.41
CA PRO A 163 25.13 -8.31 -23.77
C PRO A 163 25.46 -6.96 -24.40
N PHE A 164 26.65 -6.87 -25.00
CA PHE A 164 27.09 -5.73 -25.78
C PHE A 164 26.28 -5.63 -27.09
N ILE A 165 25.67 -4.47 -27.33
CA ILE A 165 24.90 -4.20 -28.55
C ILE A 165 25.77 -3.37 -29.52
N PRO A 166 26.08 -3.87 -30.73
CA PRO A 166 26.90 -3.14 -31.69
C PRO A 166 26.15 -1.97 -32.35
N ILE A 167 26.91 -0.95 -32.74
CA ILE A 167 26.39 0.30 -33.34
C ILE A 167 25.60 0.04 -34.64
N SER A 168 25.93 -1.00 -35.40
CA SER A 168 25.20 -1.42 -36.60
C SER A 168 23.73 -1.70 -36.31
N ASP A 169 23.45 -2.38 -35.20
CA ASP A 169 22.10 -2.81 -34.83
C ASP A 169 21.28 -1.59 -34.38
N ILE A 170 21.93 -0.61 -33.74
CA ILE A 170 21.31 0.68 -33.42
C ILE A 170 20.95 1.43 -34.70
N LEU A 171 21.83 1.45 -35.71
CA LEU A 171 21.57 2.14 -36.98
C LEU A 171 20.47 1.46 -37.80
N ILE A 172 20.44 0.12 -37.82
CA ILE A 172 19.35 -0.66 -38.41
C ILE A 172 18.03 -0.35 -37.69
N ALA A 173 18.03 -0.38 -36.36
CA ALA A 173 16.85 -0.06 -35.57
C ALA A 173 16.35 1.37 -35.83
N ILE A 174 17.25 2.36 -35.94
CA ILE A 174 16.90 3.75 -36.30
C ILE A 174 16.31 3.82 -37.72
N SER A 175 16.87 3.09 -38.68
CA SER A 175 16.36 3.07 -40.06
C SER A 175 14.97 2.43 -40.19
N GLN A 176 14.61 1.55 -39.24
CA GLN A 176 13.30 0.90 -39.16
C GLN A 176 12.24 1.76 -38.44
N ILE A 177 12.61 2.92 -37.88
CA ILE A 177 11.65 3.82 -37.23
C ILE A 177 10.76 4.44 -38.29
N VAL A 178 9.52 3.95 -38.38
CA VAL A 178 8.47 4.53 -39.22
C VAL A 178 8.18 5.97 -38.74
N PRO A 179 8.06 6.97 -39.64
CA PRO A 179 7.64 8.30 -39.26
C PRO A 179 6.31 8.26 -38.50
N LYS A 180 6.25 8.91 -37.33
CA LYS A 180 5.05 8.99 -36.45
C LYS A 180 3.94 9.89 -37.02
N CYS A 181 3.78 9.92 -38.33
CA CYS A 181 2.75 10.68 -39.02
C CYS A 181 1.51 9.81 -39.19
N SER A 182 0.34 10.37 -38.91
CA SER A 182 -0.95 9.72 -39.13
C SER A 182 -1.96 10.72 -39.65
N VAL A 183 -2.91 10.26 -40.47
CA VAL A 183 -3.98 11.11 -41.01
C VAL A 183 -5.25 10.89 -40.20
N LEU A 184 -5.87 11.96 -39.70
CA LEU A 184 -7.21 11.93 -39.12
C LEU A 184 -8.19 12.58 -40.10
N HIS A 185 -9.10 11.78 -40.65
CA HIS A 185 -10.16 12.29 -41.53
C HIS A 185 -11.34 12.77 -40.68
N LEU A 186 -11.67 14.06 -40.77
CA LEU A 186 -12.77 14.69 -40.03
C LEU A 186 -13.97 14.96 -40.93
N GLY A 187 -15.18 14.81 -40.37
CA GLY A 187 -16.45 15.11 -41.05
C GLY A 187 -17.02 13.94 -41.87
N ARG A 188 -18.14 14.19 -42.56
CA ARG A 188 -18.83 13.20 -43.40
C ARG A 188 -18.21 13.13 -44.79
N LEU A 189 -17.13 12.36 -44.91
CA LEU A 189 -16.44 12.15 -46.18
C LEU A 189 -17.01 10.92 -46.90
N LYS A 190 -17.36 11.07 -48.18
CA LYS A 190 -17.78 9.94 -49.04
C LYS A 190 -16.61 9.03 -49.44
N THR A 191 -15.41 9.61 -49.57
CA THR A 191 -14.17 8.90 -49.90
C THR A 191 -13.04 9.44 -49.04
N ARG A 192 -12.10 8.57 -48.64
CA ARG A 192 -10.95 8.95 -47.82
C ARG A 192 -9.73 9.11 -48.71
N SER A 193 -9.22 10.33 -48.80
CA SER A 193 -8.00 10.62 -49.57
C SER A 193 -6.78 9.98 -48.91
N GLN A 194 -5.92 9.40 -49.74
CA GLN A 194 -4.65 8.82 -49.33
C GLN A 194 -3.55 9.87 -49.44
N TYR A 195 -2.72 9.99 -48.41
CA TYR A 195 -1.64 10.98 -48.34
C TYR A 195 -0.29 10.27 -48.36
N ILE A 196 0.66 10.81 -49.12
CA ILE A 196 2.01 10.27 -49.28
C ILE A 196 3.00 11.32 -48.77
N LEU A 197 3.91 10.91 -47.88
CA LEU A 197 4.97 11.74 -47.33
C LEU A 197 6.31 11.03 -47.54
N ASN A 198 7.24 11.66 -48.26
CA ASN A 198 8.55 11.09 -48.61
C ASN A 198 8.46 9.69 -49.24
N GLY A 199 7.47 9.48 -50.13
CA GLY A 199 7.23 8.18 -50.78
C GLY A 199 6.50 7.15 -49.92
N ASN A 200 6.26 7.43 -48.63
CA ASN A 200 5.53 6.53 -47.72
C ASN A 200 4.06 6.95 -47.58
N ILE A 201 3.16 5.98 -47.69
CA ILE A 201 1.73 6.19 -47.45
C ILE A 201 1.50 6.41 -45.95
N ILE A 202 0.85 7.51 -45.58
CA ILE A 202 0.54 7.79 -44.18
C ILE A 202 -0.68 6.98 -43.76
N SER A 203 -0.56 6.25 -42.64
CA SER A 203 -1.66 5.45 -42.09
C SER A 203 -2.80 6.34 -41.57
N PRO A 204 -4.05 6.11 -41.98
CA PRO A 204 -5.21 6.78 -41.39
C PRO A 204 -5.46 6.26 -39.96
N LYS A 205 -5.92 7.14 -39.07
CA LYS A 205 -6.35 6.82 -37.70
C LYS A 205 -7.73 7.41 -37.43
N ASP A 206 -8.49 6.73 -36.58
CA ASP A 206 -9.79 7.21 -36.11
C ASP A 206 -9.68 8.08 -34.83
N GLU A 207 -8.51 8.09 -34.20
CA GLU A 207 -8.20 8.90 -33.02
C GLU A 207 -6.76 9.41 -33.04
N VAL A 208 -6.56 10.69 -32.70
CA VAL A 208 -5.25 11.32 -32.56
C VAL A 208 -5.23 12.14 -31.27
N ARG A 209 -4.10 12.09 -30.56
CA ARG A 209 -3.83 12.97 -29.43
C ARG A 209 -3.03 14.19 -29.88
N ASP A 210 -3.55 15.38 -29.66
CA ASP A 210 -2.87 16.62 -29.97
C ASP A 210 -3.01 17.63 -28.81
N LEU A 211 -1.89 18.28 -28.46
CA LEU A 211 -1.76 19.18 -27.30
C LEU A 211 -2.36 18.63 -25.98
N GLY A 212 -2.42 17.30 -25.84
CA GLY A 212 -2.96 16.62 -24.67
C GLY A 212 -4.44 16.24 -24.74
N ILE A 213 -5.15 16.64 -25.80
CA ILE A 213 -6.56 16.35 -26.06
C ILE A 213 -6.66 15.20 -27.07
N PHE A 214 -7.59 14.28 -26.85
CA PHE A 214 -7.88 13.22 -27.82
C PHE A 214 -8.99 13.70 -28.76
N PHE A 215 -8.70 13.68 -30.06
CA PHE A 215 -9.61 13.99 -31.14
C PHE A 215 -9.98 12.70 -31.86
N THR A 216 -11.27 12.40 -31.85
CA THR A 216 -11.85 11.26 -32.56
C THR A 216 -12.42 11.73 -33.90
N ARG A 217 -12.57 10.80 -34.85
CA ARG A 217 -13.12 11.08 -36.20
C ARG A 217 -14.48 11.79 -36.20
N ASN A 218 -15.29 11.51 -35.18
CA ASN A 218 -16.65 12.04 -35.01
C ASN A 218 -16.67 13.28 -34.10
N LEU A 219 -15.50 13.76 -33.65
CA LEU A 219 -15.36 14.85 -32.70
C LEU A 219 -16.14 14.60 -31.39
N HIS A 220 -16.31 13.33 -31.03
CA HIS A 220 -16.92 12.96 -29.76
C HIS A 220 -15.82 12.76 -28.72
N PHE A 221 -15.90 13.51 -27.62
CA PHE A 221 -14.85 13.58 -26.61
C PHE A 221 -14.98 12.53 -25.50
N GLY A 222 -15.85 11.52 -25.67
CA GLY A 222 -16.07 10.45 -24.67
C GLY A 222 -14.75 9.81 -24.19
N HIS A 223 -13.90 9.35 -25.12
CA HIS A 223 -12.60 8.77 -24.75
C HIS A 223 -11.71 9.75 -23.96
N HIS A 224 -11.68 11.02 -24.36
CA HIS A 224 -10.91 12.05 -23.65
C HIS A 224 -11.44 12.30 -22.24
N ILE A 225 -12.77 12.40 -22.09
CA ILE A 225 -13.45 12.57 -20.81
C ILE A 225 -13.19 11.36 -19.92
N ASP A 226 -13.26 10.14 -20.45
CA ASP A 226 -12.96 8.92 -19.71
C ASP A 226 -11.51 8.88 -19.24
N GLN A 227 -10.56 9.27 -20.08
CA GLN A 227 -9.14 9.39 -19.72
C GLN A 227 -8.92 10.39 -18.59
N ILE A 228 -9.52 11.59 -18.67
CA ILE A 228 -9.43 12.61 -17.61
C ILE A 228 -10.06 12.08 -16.33
N THR A 229 -11.26 11.51 -16.42
CA THR A 229 -12.00 10.98 -15.28
C THR A 229 -11.24 9.85 -14.61
N ARG A 230 -10.61 8.96 -15.38
CA ARG A 230 -9.77 7.87 -14.87
C ARG A 230 -8.54 8.40 -14.14
N LYS A 231 -7.88 9.44 -14.67
CA LYS A 231 -6.75 10.10 -13.99
C LYS A 231 -7.19 10.78 -12.70
N ALA A 232 -8.33 11.48 -12.72
CA ALA A 232 -8.90 12.11 -11.53
C ALA A 232 -9.29 11.07 -10.47
N ARG A 233 -9.95 9.98 -10.86
CA ARG A 233 -10.29 8.85 -9.96
C ARG A 233 -9.05 8.18 -9.38
N SER A 234 -8.04 7.92 -10.21
CA SER A 234 -6.75 7.39 -9.76
C SER A 234 -6.10 8.32 -8.74
N LEU A 235 -6.15 9.63 -8.97
CA LEU A 235 -5.66 10.64 -8.04
C LEU A 235 -6.49 10.69 -6.74
N CYS A 236 -7.82 10.62 -6.79
CA CYS A 236 -8.65 10.52 -5.59
C CYS A 236 -8.37 9.25 -4.79
N ASN A 237 -8.23 8.09 -5.45
CA ASN A 237 -7.87 6.84 -4.80
C ASN A 237 -6.44 6.89 -4.22
N LEU A 238 -5.52 7.56 -4.92
CA LEU A 238 -4.17 7.86 -4.46
C LEU A 238 -4.22 8.63 -3.15
N LEU A 239 -5.03 9.69 -3.09
CA LEU A 239 -5.24 10.50 -1.88
C LEU A 239 -5.80 9.68 -0.74
N LEU A 240 -6.90 8.95 -0.98
CA LEU A 240 -7.61 8.23 0.06
C LEU A 240 -6.78 7.10 0.68
N ARG A 241 -5.85 6.51 -0.08
CA ARG A 241 -5.00 5.40 0.37
C ARG A 241 -3.59 5.81 0.80
N SER A 242 -3.11 7.02 0.45
CA SER A 242 -1.77 7.49 0.84
C SER A 242 -1.66 7.94 2.30
N PHE A 243 -2.78 8.35 2.89
CA PHE A 243 -2.83 8.87 4.26
C PHE A 243 -3.30 7.75 5.19
N SER A 244 -2.44 7.38 6.13
CA SER A 244 -2.81 6.47 7.22
C SER A 244 -3.49 7.32 8.30
N ILE A 245 -4.70 7.79 7.99
CA ILE A 245 -5.48 8.60 8.90
C ILE A 245 -5.75 7.76 10.14
N SER A 246 -5.22 8.20 11.28
CA SER A 246 -5.47 7.53 12.55
C SER A 246 -6.97 7.64 12.89
N PRO A 247 -7.58 6.63 13.53
CA PRO A 247 -9.02 6.58 13.79
C PRO A 247 -9.67 7.81 14.49
N PRO A 248 -9.00 8.62 15.34
CA PRO A 248 -9.64 9.81 15.90
C PRO A 248 -9.92 10.93 14.87
N ASP A 249 -9.14 11.01 13.78
CA ASP A 249 -9.30 12.10 12.78
C ASP A 249 -10.42 11.80 11.76
N ILE A 250 -10.79 10.52 11.58
CA ILE A 250 -11.91 10.11 10.72
C ILE A 250 -13.23 10.62 11.31
N LEU A 251 -13.44 10.46 12.62
CA LEU A 251 -14.58 11.03 13.33
C LEU A 251 -14.60 12.56 13.22
N GLY A 252 -13.44 13.22 13.25
CA GLY A 252 -13.33 14.67 13.06
C GLY A 252 -13.82 15.12 11.69
N LEU A 253 -13.37 14.47 10.62
CA LEU A 253 -13.77 14.78 9.24
C LEU A 253 -15.24 14.41 8.96
N VAL A 254 -15.71 13.27 9.47
CA VAL A 254 -17.12 12.87 9.38
C VAL A 254 -17.99 13.88 10.10
N ASN A 255 -17.61 14.31 11.30
CA ASN A 255 -18.33 15.34 12.04
C ASN A 255 -18.29 16.71 11.35
N GLN A 256 -17.18 17.08 10.70
CA GLN A 256 -17.10 18.31 9.92
C GLN A 256 -18.06 18.27 8.73
N VAL A 257 -18.10 17.18 7.98
CA VAL A 257 -19.05 17.02 6.86
C VAL A 257 -20.49 16.99 7.38
N GLU A 258 -20.76 16.29 8.47
CA GLU A 258 -22.08 16.19 9.08
C GLU A 258 -22.54 17.55 9.66
N SER A 259 -21.59 18.42 10.06
CA SER A 259 -21.88 19.76 10.60
C SER A 259 -22.61 20.65 9.60
N GLU A 260 -22.35 20.49 8.30
CA GLU A 260 -23.04 21.21 7.23
C GLU A 260 -24.53 20.85 7.17
N GLN A 261 -24.87 19.55 7.26
CA GLN A 261 -26.27 19.11 7.31
C GLN A 261 -26.95 19.50 8.62
N ARG A 262 -26.22 19.47 9.75
CA ARG A 262 -26.72 19.95 11.05
C ARG A 262 -27.10 21.43 10.99
N GLU A 263 -26.26 22.26 10.38
CA GLU A 263 -26.46 23.69 10.26
C GLU A 263 -27.56 24.03 9.24
N PHE A 264 -27.58 23.34 8.10
CA PHE A 264 -28.64 23.48 7.10
C PHE A 264 -30.03 23.19 7.69
N THR A 265 -30.20 22.03 8.34
CA THR A 265 -31.48 21.65 8.97
C THR A 265 -31.89 22.59 10.10
N ARG A 266 -30.92 23.13 10.87
CA ARG A 266 -31.17 24.15 11.90
C ARG A 266 -31.66 25.46 11.29
N ARG A 267 -31.06 25.91 10.20
CA ARG A 267 -31.43 27.15 9.49
C ARG A 267 -32.83 27.05 8.89
N ILE A 268 -33.23 25.89 8.38
CA ILE A 268 -34.60 25.67 7.89
C ILE A 268 -35.62 25.90 9.01
N LEU A 269 -35.44 25.30 10.18
CA LEU A 269 -36.36 25.52 11.32
C LEU A 269 -36.49 27.01 11.66
N GLY A 270 -35.36 27.74 11.71
CA GLY A 270 -35.35 29.17 11.99
C GLY A 270 -36.05 30.01 10.90
N ARG A 271 -35.92 29.65 9.63
CA ARG A 271 -36.58 30.34 8.50
C ARG A 271 -38.10 30.14 8.51
N PHE A 272 -38.56 28.96 8.88
CA PHE A 272 -39.98 28.62 8.92
C PHE A 272 -40.63 28.82 10.29
N LYS A 273 -39.91 29.42 11.26
CA LYS A 273 -40.37 29.65 12.65
C LYS A 273 -40.89 28.39 13.34
N LEU A 274 -40.27 27.25 13.04
CA LEU A 274 -40.60 25.96 13.64
C LEU A 274 -39.95 25.83 15.03
N PRO A 275 -40.55 25.05 15.95
CA PRO A 275 -39.96 24.82 17.27
C PRO A 275 -38.58 24.15 17.15
N TYR A 276 -37.75 24.36 18.18
CA TYR A 276 -36.43 23.72 18.23
C TYR A 276 -36.59 22.20 18.25
N LEU A 277 -35.87 21.53 17.36
CA LEU A 277 -35.78 20.08 17.31
C LEU A 277 -34.30 19.65 17.37
N PRO A 278 -33.95 18.65 18.21
CA PRO A 278 -32.66 17.97 18.18
C PRO A 278 -32.34 17.39 16.80
N TYR A 279 -31.05 17.28 16.45
CA TYR A 279 -30.65 16.87 15.10
C TYR A 279 -31.27 15.55 14.60
N PRO A 280 -31.32 14.46 15.40
CA PRO A 280 -31.96 13.21 14.96
C PRO A 280 -33.46 13.38 14.64
N GLU A 281 -34.15 14.26 15.37
CA GLU A 281 -35.56 14.55 15.13
C GLU A 281 -35.75 15.45 13.91
N ARG A 282 -34.81 16.37 13.64
CA ARG A 282 -34.80 17.15 12.39
C ARG A 282 -34.70 16.25 11.17
N LEU A 283 -33.83 15.26 11.22
CA LEU A 283 -33.66 14.29 10.13
C LEU A 283 -34.95 13.52 9.86
N LYS A 284 -35.63 13.03 10.91
CA LYS A 284 -36.95 12.39 10.78
C LYS A 284 -38.01 13.35 10.21
N HIS A 285 -38.04 14.59 10.72
CA HIS A 285 -39.01 15.60 10.31
C HIS A 285 -38.87 16.00 8.83
N PHE A 286 -37.62 16.15 8.35
CA PHE A 286 -37.32 16.48 6.96
C PHE A 286 -37.18 15.25 6.05
N GLN A 287 -37.37 14.03 6.58
CA GLN A 287 -37.19 12.76 5.87
C GLN A 287 -35.79 12.65 5.21
N LEU A 288 -34.76 13.01 5.97
CA LEU A 288 -33.36 13.00 5.52
C LEU A 288 -32.56 11.94 6.27
N ASP A 289 -31.72 11.22 5.55
CA ASP A 289 -30.67 10.38 6.14
C ASP A 289 -29.42 11.21 6.49
N THR A 290 -28.57 10.70 7.38
CA THR A 290 -27.27 11.31 7.69
C THR A 290 -26.37 11.33 6.44
N LEU A 291 -25.49 12.32 6.34
CA LEU A 291 -24.49 12.35 5.26
C LEU A 291 -23.52 11.18 5.39
N GLU A 292 -23.17 10.79 6.62
CA GLU A 292 -22.38 9.59 6.90
C GLU A 292 -23.02 8.34 6.28
N TYR A 293 -24.30 8.08 6.55
CA TYR A 293 -25.00 6.90 6.04
C TYR A 293 -25.09 6.90 4.51
N ARG A 294 -25.41 8.06 3.91
CA ARG A 294 -25.46 8.19 2.45
C ARG A 294 -24.10 7.96 1.79
N ARG A 295 -23.01 8.37 2.43
CA ARG A 295 -21.64 8.07 1.95
C ARG A 295 -21.33 6.58 2.04
N SER A 296 -21.64 5.94 3.16
CA SER A 296 -21.46 4.50 3.34
C SER A 296 -22.24 3.69 2.30
N LEU A 297 -23.48 4.09 2.00
CA LEU A 297 -24.27 3.47 0.93
C LEU A 297 -23.63 3.68 -0.44
N ASN A 298 -23.18 4.89 -0.77
CA ASN A 298 -22.52 5.16 -2.05
C ASN A 298 -21.21 4.38 -2.21
N ASP A 299 -20.43 4.22 -1.14
CA ASP A 299 -19.22 3.41 -1.15
C ASP A 299 -19.56 1.92 -1.37
N MET A 300 -20.65 1.42 -0.78
CA MET A 300 -21.14 0.06 -1.00
C MET A 300 -21.69 -0.16 -2.41
N TYR A 301 -22.47 0.78 -2.94
CA TYR A 301 -22.92 0.74 -4.34
C TYR A 301 -21.73 0.78 -5.30
N PHE A 302 -20.73 1.61 -5.02
CA PHE A 302 -19.51 1.66 -5.81
C PHE A 302 -18.75 0.34 -5.79
N LEU A 303 -18.65 -0.32 -4.63
CA LEU A 303 -18.06 -1.66 -4.52
C LEU A 303 -18.88 -2.70 -5.31
N TYR A 304 -20.20 -2.67 -5.16
CA TYR A 304 -21.12 -3.55 -5.90
C TYR A 304 -20.98 -3.38 -7.42
N ASP A 305 -21.03 -2.14 -7.91
CA ASP A 305 -20.89 -1.82 -9.34
C ASP A 305 -19.50 -2.18 -9.88
N SER A 306 -18.46 -2.11 -9.03
CA SER A 306 -17.10 -2.55 -9.36
C SER A 306 -16.95 -4.07 -9.42
N LEU A 307 -17.71 -4.80 -8.60
CA LEU A 307 -17.72 -6.27 -8.55
C LEU A 307 -18.51 -6.90 -9.70
N HIS A 308 -19.54 -6.20 -10.19
CA HIS A 308 -20.43 -6.66 -11.25
C HIS A 308 -20.14 -6.06 -12.64
N GLU A 309 -18.96 -5.48 -12.84
CA GLU A 309 -18.46 -4.94 -14.12
C GLU A 309 -19.31 -3.81 -14.76
N PHE A 310 -20.26 -3.23 -14.03
CA PHE A 310 -21.01 -2.06 -14.50
C PHE A 310 -20.15 -0.80 -14.57
N VAL A 311 -19.00 -0.79 -13.89
CA VAL A 311 -17.94 0.20 -14.01
C VAL A 311 -16.70 -0.48 -14.60
N LEU A 312 -16.22 0.00 -15.76
CA LEU A 312 -14.94 -0.39 -16.38
C LEU A 312 -13.75 0.07 -15.52
N LEU A 313 -13.55 -0.58 -14.39
CA LEU A 313 -12.32 -0.57 -13.61
C LEU A 313 -11.52 -1.80 -14.02
N ASP A 314 -10.25 -1.61 -14.35
CA ASP A 314 -9.32 -2.71 -14.58
C ASP A 314 -9.06 -3.44 -13.24
N THR A 315 -9.91 -4.42 -12.94
CA THR A 315 -9.87 -5.22 -11.71
C THR A 315 -8.68 -6.18 -11.66
N SER A 316 -7.94 -6.31 -12.76
CA SER A 316 -6.69 -7.10 -12.85
C SER A 316 -5.67 -6.72 -11.79
N SER A 317 -5.71 -5.47 -11.31
CA SER A 317 -4.84 -4.93 -10.26
C SER A 317 -5.41 -5.01 -8.84
N LEU A 318 -6.71 -5.30 -8.70
CA LEU A 318 -7.44 -5.37 -7.42
C LEU A 318 -7.43 -6.78 -6.83
N TYR A 319 -7.42 -7.81 -7.69
CA TYR A 319 -7.33 -9.22 -7.31
C TYR A 319 -5.93 -9.82 -7.45
N ALA A 320 -4.91 -8.99 -7.69
CA ALA A 320 -3.52 -9.40 -7.53
C ALA A 320 -3.21 -9.55 -6.02
N ILE A 321 -3.84 -10.53 -5.39
CA ILE A 321 -3.43 -11.12 -4.13
C ILE A 321 -2.23 -11.99 -4.49
N ALA A 322 -1.04 -11.51 -4.15
CA ALA A 322 0.15 -12.32 -4.00
C ALA A 322 0.72 -12.06 -2.60
#